data_AF-A0A849T881-F1
#
_entry.id   AF-A0A849T881-F1
#
_cell.length_a   1.000
_cell.length_b   1.000
_cell.length_c   1.000
_cell.angle_alpha   90.00
_cell.angle_beta   90.00
_cell.angle_gamma   90.00
#
_symmetry.space_group_name_H-M   'P 1'
#
loop_
_entity.id
_entity.type
_entity.pdbx_description
1 polymer ?
#
loop_
_entity_poly.entity_id
_entity_poly.type
_entity_poly.pdbx_seq_one_letter_code
_entity_poly.pdbx_strand_id
1 'polypeptide(L)'
;ELPTKVIEIAKQTIFRPTAERTTKADITVGGVNNLMTRIAKCCNPVSPDDIVGYVTRDRGITIHRQDCAFMLRLLESRQDRKLTAQWGE
;
A
#
# COMPACT_ATOMS: atom_id res chain seq x y z
N GLU A 1 2.31 13.00 -54.07
CA GLU A 1 2.96 13.74 -52.97
C GLU A 1 2.44 13.18 -51.65
N LEU A 2 3.28 12.52 -50.87
CA LEU A 2 2.94 12.11 -49.50
C LEU A 2 3.69 13.05 -48.54
N PRO A 3 2.95 13.72 -47.65
CA PRO A 3 3.46 13.97 -46.32
C PRO A 3 2.57 13.25 -45.31
N THR A 4 3.15 12.17 -44.80
CA THR A 4 3.04 11.65 -43.45
C THR A 4 2.47 12.65 -42.42
N LYS A 5 1.41 12.26 -41.70
CA LYS A 5 1.17 12.79 -40.35
C LYS A 5 1.18 11.63 -39.36
N VAL A 6 2.35 11.53 -38.73
CA VAL A 6 2.64 10.69 -37.56
C VAL A 6 2.07 11.39 -36.30
N ILE A 7 1.98 10.60 -35.21
CA ILE A 7 1.96 10.96 -33.76
C ILE A 7 0.64 11.64 -33.28
N GLU A 8 0.04 11.33 -32.12
CA GLU A 8 0.67 11.17 -30.81
C GLU A 8 -0.31 10.55 -29.77
N ILE A 9 0.09 9.37 -29.27
CA ILE A 9 0.10 8.89 -27.88
C ILE A 9 -1.18 8.98 -27.01
N ALA A 10 -1.57 7.78 -26.53
CA ALA A 10 -2.62 7.52 -25.56
C ALA A 10 -2.53 8.40 -24.31
N LYS A 11 -3.70 8.92 -23.88
CA LYS A 11 -3.93 9.64 -22.63
C LYS A 11 -3.30 8.90 -21.44
N GLN A 12 -2.11 9.34 -21.03
CA GLN A 12 -1.60 9.05 -19.71
C GLN A 12 -2.40 9.90 -18.73
N THR A 13 -3.30 9.25 -18.01
CA THR A 13 -4.00 9.84 -16.87
C THR A 13 -2.94 10.23 -15.83
N ILE A 14 -2.64 11.53 -15.81
CA ILE A 14 -1.68 12.15 -14.92
C ILE A 14 -2.16 11.87 -13.49
N PHE A 15 -1.50 10.93 -12.81
CA PHE A 15 -1.67 10.72 -11.38
C PHE A 15 -1.29 12.03 -10.70
N ARG A 16 -2.28 12.78 -10.24
CA ARG A 16 -2.06 13.88 -9.30
C ARG A 16 -1.71 13.21 -7.98
N PRO A 17 -0.47 13.29 -7.46
CA PRO A 17 -0.23 12.89 -6.10
C PRO A 17 -0.92 13.92 -5.23
N THR A 18 -2.16 13.64 -4.82
CA THR A 18 -2.68 14.25 -3.61
C THR A 18 -1.67 13.85 -2.55
N ALA A 19 -0.98 14.83 -1.98
CA ALA A 19 -0.19 14.66 -0.78
C ALA A 19 -1.15 14.22 0.35
N GLU A 20 -1.58 12.96 0.31
CA GLU A 20 -2.13 12.28 1.46
C GLU A 20 -1.00 12.33 2.48
N ARG A 21 -1.24 13.00 3.59
CA ARG A 21 -0.37 12.98 4.76
C ARG A 21 -0.08 11.52 5.09
N THR A 22 1.02 10.99 4.59
CA THR A 22 1.70 9.85 5.18
C THR A 22 2.12 10.37 6.54
N THR A 23 1.30 10.09 7.56
CA THR A 23 1.83 10.00 8.91
C THR A 23 3.02 9.08 8.75
N LYS A 24 4.23 9.64 8.86
CA LYS A 24 5.49 8.95 8.67
C LYS A 24 5.69 8.06 9.91
N ALA A 25 4.73 7.17 10.14
CA ALA A 25 4.88 6.07 11.06
C ALA A 25 6.04 5.28 10.49
N ASP A 26 7.12 5.20 11.27
CA ASP A 26 8.23 4.36 10.89
C ASP A 26 7.71 2.93 10.94
N ILE A 27 7.68 2.27 9.79
CA ILE A 27 7.13 0.93 9.65
C ILE A 27 8.10 0.16 8.78
N THR A 28 8.64 -0.90 9.36
CA THR A 28 9.47 -1.88 8.69
C THR A 28 8.58 -3.01 8.19
N VAL A 29 8.67 -3.35 6.91
CA VAL A 29 7.93 -4.48 6.34
C VAL A 29 8.93 -5.50 5.80
N GLY A 30 8.91 -6.71 6.35
CA GLY A 30 9.84 -7.79 5.97
C GLY A 30 11.32 -7.41 6.09
N GLY A 31 11.67 -6.54 7.04
CA GLY A 31 13.03 -6.02 7.21
C GLY A 31 13.40 -4.84 6.31
N VAL A 32 12.48 -4.35 5.46
CA VAL A 32 12.70 -3.21 4.58
C VAL A 32 11.96 -1.98 5.09
N ASN A 33 12.70 -0.87 5.21
CA ASN A 33 12.17 0.42 5.64
C ASN A 33 11.75 1.28 4.44
N ASN A 34 11.05 2.38 4.73
CA ASN A 34 10.69 3.43 3.75
C ASN A 34 9.87 2.94 2.55
N LEU A 35 9.14 1.84 2.70
CA LEU A 35 8.17 1.42 1.69
C LEU A 35 6.94 2.34 1.69
N MET A 36 6.23 2.37 0.56
CA MET A 36 4.95 3.06 0.47
C MET A 36 3.90 2.28 1.26
N THR A 37 3.74 2.67 2.53
CA THR A 37 2.79 2.07 3.47
C THR A 37 1.63 3.02 3.76
N ARG A 38 0.48 2.44 4.11
CA ARG A 38 -0.72 3.19 4.50
C ARG A 38 -1.43 2.50 5.66
N ILE A 39 -1.85 3.27 6.66
CA ILE A 39 -2.67 2.78 7.77
C ILE A 39 -4.10 2.44 7.29
N ALA A 40 -4.59 1.25 7.62
CA ALA A 40 -5.94 0.83 7.28
C ALA A 40 -6.99 1.60 8.08
N LYS A 41 -8.03 2.09 7.39
CA LYS A 41 -9.15 2.80 8.04
C LYS A 41 -10.08 1.90 8.86
N CYS A 42 -10.06 0.59 8.64
CA CYS A 42 -10.98 -0.34 9.31
C CYS A 42 -10.59 -0.66 10.75
N CYS A 43 -9.29 -0.68 11.06
CA CYS A 43 -8.78 -1.00 12.40
C CYS A 43 -7.83 0.06 12.96
N ASN A 44 -7.45 1.06 12.14
CA ASN A 44 -6.66 2.24 12.49
C ASN A 44 -5.51 1.95 13.49
N PRO A 45 -4.56 1.07 13.12
CA PRO A 45 -3.50 0.62 14.01
C PRO A 45 -2.64 1.78 14.52
N VAL A 46 -2.23 1.69 15.78
CA VAL A 46 -1.33 2.64 16.45
C VAL A 46 -0.30 1.88 17.28
N SER A 47 0.93 2.38 17.38
CA SER A 47 1.92 1.76 18.28
C SER A 47 1.40 1.74 19.71
N PRO A 48 1.49 0.61 20.45
CA PRO A 48 2.26 -0.61 20.18
C PRO A 48 1.45 -1.81 19.63
N ASP A 49 0.39 -1.57 18.84
CA ASP A 49 -0.44 -2.66 18.28
C ASP A 49 0.38 -3.66 17.45
N ASP A 50 0.02 -4.95 17.51
CA ASP A 50 0.55 -5.95 16.60
C ASP A 50 0.01 -5.72 15.17
N ILE A 51 0.92 -5.46 14.23
CA ILE A 51 0.56 -5.10 12.86
C ILE A 51 1.02 -6.13 11.82
N VAL A 52 0.30 -6.15 10.71
CA VAL A 52 0.61 -6.94 9.52
C VAL A 52 0.44 -6.07 8.26
N GLY A 53 1.29 -6.32 7.26
CA GLY A 53 1.19 -5.70 5.96
C GLY A 53 0.37 -6.56 4.99
N TYR A 54 -0.40 -5.90 4.12
CA TYR A 54 -1.07 -6.54 3.00
C TYR A 54 -0.76 -5.82 1.69
N VAL A 55 -0.28 -6.56 0.69
CA VAL A 55 0.04 -6.01 -0.63
C VAL A 55 -1.23 -5.78 -1.43
N THR A 56 -1.49 -4.50 -1.74
CA THR A 56 -2.56 -4.10 -2.66
C THR A 56 -2.01 -3.91 -4.07
N ARG A 57 -2.87 -3.99 -5.09
CA ARG A 57 -2.44 -3.86 -6.48
C ARG A 57 -1.85 -2.48 -6.80
N ASP A 58 -2.51 -1.42 -6.33
CA ASP A 58 -2.24 -0.05 -6.84
C ASP A 58 -1.86 0.95 -5.73
N ARG A 59 -1.91 0.54 -4.46
CA ARG A 59 -1.77 1.45 -3.30
C ARG A 59 -0.59 1.09 -2.39
N GLY A 60 0.32 0.24 -2.86
CA GLY A 60 1.43 -0.25 -2.03
C GLY A 60 0.93 -1.21 -0.93
N ILE A 61 1.47 -1.05 0.27
CA ILE A 61 1.19 -1.94 1.41
C ILE A 61 0.22 -1.26 2.36
N THR A 62 -0.90 -1.91 2.65
CA THR A 62 -1.84 -1.45 3.68
C THR A 62 -1.54 -2.17 4.99
N ILE A 63 -1.42 -1.40 6.07
CA ILE A 63 -1.09 -1.89 7.42
C ILE A 63 -2.38 -2.09 8.20
N HIS A 64 -2.60 -3.33 8.61
CA HIS A 64 -3.71 -3.77 9.44
C HIS A 64 -3.21 -4.24 10.80
N ARG A 65 -4.10 -4.31 11.79
CA ARG A 65 -3.85 -5.10 13.00
C ARG A 65 -3.87 -6.58 12.67
N GLN A 66 -3.09 -7.37 13.41
CA GLN A 66 -3.04 -8.82 13.26
C GLN A 66 -4.41 -9.48 13.48
N ASP A 67 -5.26 -8.90 14.31
CA ASP A 67 -6.62 -9.38 14.66
C ASP A 67 -7.75 -8.71 13.86
N CYS A 68 -7.43 -7.93 12.82
CA CYS A 68 -8.44 -7.25 12.02
C CYS A 68 -9.32 -8.26 11.25
N ALA A 69 -10.63 -8.26 11.51
CA ALA A 69 -11.59 -9.17 10.86
C ALA A 69 -11.55 -9.14 9.33
N PHE A 70 -11.40 -7.94 8.73
CA PHE A 70 -11.26 -7.80 7.29
C PHE A 70 -9.97 -8.46 6.76
N MET A 71 -8.87 -8.30 7.51
CA MET A 71 -7.58 -8.90 7.15
C MET A 71 -7.65 -10.42 7.26
N LEU A 72 -8.22 -10.95 8.33
CA LEU A 72 -8.40 -12.40 8.52
C LEU A 72 -9.18 -13.02 7.36
N ARG A 73 -10.29 -12.39 6.94
CA ARG A 73 -11.07 -12.84 5.77
C ARG A 73 -10.27 -12.79 4.45
N LEU A 74 -9.43 -11.78 4.25
CA LEU A 74 -8.59 -11.72 3.05
C LEU A 74 -7.56 -12.84 3.01
N LEU A 75 -6.99 -13.19 4.17
CA LEU A 75 -5.98 -14.23 4.28
C LEU A 75 -6.52 -15.63 3.98
N GLU A 76 -7.82 -15.88 4.16
CA GLU A 76 -8.46 -17.15 3.78
C GLU A 76 -8.31 -17.46 2.28
N SER A 77 -8.22 -16.43 1.43
CA SER A 77 -8.16 -16.59 -0.04
C SER A 77 -6.85 -16.15 -0.67
N ARG A 78 -6.07 -15.27 -0.01
CA ARG A 78 -4.88 -14.61 -0.58
C ARG A 78 -3.78 -14.43 0.46
N GLN A 79 -3.39 -15.53 1.09
CA GLN A 79 -2.34 -15.53 2.10
C GLN A 79 -0.96 -15.13 1.54
N ASP A 80 -0.72 -15.36 0.25
CA ASP A 80 0.51 -14.99 -0.48
C ASP A 80 0.82 -13.49 -0.43
N ARG A 81 -0.17 -12.66 -0.14
CA ARG A 81 -0.06 -11.20 -0.09
C ARG A 81 0.17 -10.64 1.31
N LYS A 82 0.26 -11.52 2.32
CA LYS A 82 0.57 -11.16 3.70
C LYS A 82 2.06 -10.88 3.81
N LEU A 83 2.40 -9.76 4.43
CA LEU A 83 3.76 -9.41 4.81
C LEU A 83 3.84 -9.20 6.32
N THR A 84 4.96 -9.59 6.91
CA THR A 84 5.30 -9.23 8.28
C THR A 84 5.60 -7.73 8.34
N ALA A 85 4.99 -7.01 9.28
CA ALA A 85 5.24 -5.59 9.50
C ALA A 85 5.50 -5.33 10.98
N GLN A 86 6.31 -4.33 11.28
CA GLN A 86 6.66 -3.91 12.63
C GLN A 86 6.74 -2.38 12.68
N TRP A 87 6.42 -1.79 13.83
CA TRP A 87 6.69 -0.38 14.07
C TRP A 87 8.20 -0.17 14.18
N GLY A 88 8.69 0.92 13.59
CA GLY A 88 10.06 1.38 13.78
C GLY A 88 10.21 2.08 15.13
N GLU A 89 11.44 2.10 15.63
CA GLU A 89 11.87 2.84 16.83
C GLU A 89 12.08 4.33 16.54
#